data_AF-A0A3R7WN12-F1
#
_entry.id   AF-A0A3R7WN12-F1
#
_cell.length_a   1.000
_cell.length_b   1.000
_cell.length_c   1.000
_cell.angle_alpha   90.00
_cell.angle_beta   90.00
_cell.angle_gamma   90.00
#
_symmetry.space_group_name_H-M   'P 1'
#
loop_
_entity.id
_entity.type
_entity.pdbx_description
1 polymer ?
#
loop_
_entity_poly.entity_id
_entity_poly.type
_entity_poly.pdbx_seq_one_letter_code
_entity_poly.pdbx_strand_id
1 'polypeptide(L)'
;MTSRWNDVRRRKSATSAKDALLVTLSVMKHYQTWEKHAVDFGLKAPTLEKLVVKVAAVCSKLLHDCFVSLPRMTTLRSKCKVFTHYP
;
A
#
# COMPACT_ATOMS: atom_id res chain seq x y z
N MET A 1 -17.26 -39.33 -12.71
CA MET A 1 -16.28 -38.80 -11.73
C MET A 1 -15.72 -37.49 -12.26
N THR A 2 -16.33 -36.35 -11.94
CA THR A 2 -15.88 -35.03 -12.43
C THR A 2 -16.29 -33.94 -11.42
N SER A 3 -15.71 -33.98 -10.22
CA SER A 3 -15.93 -32.95 -9.19
C SER A 3 -14.65 -32.26 -8.70
N ARG A 4 -13.48 -32.60 -9.25
CA ARG A 4 -12.18 -32.20 -8.69
C ARG A 4 -11.51 -30.97 -9.31
N TRP A 5 -12.22 -30.19 -10.14
CA TRP A 5 -11.61 -29.07 -10.87
C TRP A 5 -11.72 -27.70 -10.16
N ASN A 6 -12.63 -27.55 -9.19
CA ASN A 6 -12.84 -26.27 -8.49
C ASN A 6 -12.21 -26.19 -7.09
N ASP A 7 -11.65 -27.27 -6.57
CA ASP A 7 -11.26 -27.37 -5.16
C ASP A 7 -9.94 -26.63 -4.82
N VAL A 8 -9.13 -26.31 -5.83
CA VAL A 8 -7.82 -25.63 -5.63
C VAL A 8 -7.93 -24.10 -5.75
N ARG A 9 -9.06 -23.57 -6.24
CA ARG A 9 -9.22 -22.14 -6.55
C ARG A 9 -9.75 -21.30 -5.37
N ARG A 10 -9.74 -21.81 -4.15
CA ARG A 10 -10.27 -21.08 -2.98
C ARG A 10 -9.54 -21.37 -1.67
N ARG A 11 -8.21 -21.36 -1.66
CA ARG A 11 -7.57 -20.75 -0.47
C ARG A 11 -7.78 -19.25 -0.60
N LYS A 12 -8.82 -18.73 0.06
CA LYS A 12 -8.95 -17.29 0.34
C LYS A 12 -7.58 -16.88 0.88
N SER A 13 -6.91 -15.93 0.22
CA SER A 13 -5.64 -15.40 0.72
C SER A 13 -5.84 -15.02 2.18
N ALA A 14 -5.15 -15.69 3.09
CA ALA A 14 -5.22 -15.39 4.53
C ALA A 14 -4.68 -13.99 4.84
N THR A 15 -4.07 -13.33 3.86
CA THR A 15 -3.65 -11.94 3.91
C THR A 15 -4.86 -11.03 3.73
N SER A 16 -5.39 -10.52 4.84
CA SER A 16 -6.32 -9.40 4.84
C SER A 16 -5.65 -8.17 4.22
N ALA A 17 -6.45 -7.19 3.76
CA ALA A 17 -5.91 -5.92 3.27
C ALA A 17 -5.01 -5.22 4.30
N LYS A 18 -5.31 -5.40 5.60
CA LYS A 18 -4.47 -4.92 6.71
C LYS A 18 -3.11 -5.62 6.75
N ASP A 19 -3.10 -6.93 6.57
CA ASP A 19 -1.87 -7.73 6.56
C ASP A 19 -1.01 -7.36 5.34
N ALA A 20 -1.63 -7.11 4.19
CA ALA A 20 -0.91 -6.65 3.00
C ALA A 20 -0.22 -5.29 3.22
N LEU A 21 -0.86 -4.39 3.97
CA LEU A 21 -0.27 -3.11 4.35
C LEU A 21 0.88 -3.29 5.35
N LEU A 22 0.73 -4.14 6.36
CA LEU A 22 1.81 -4.44 7.32
C LEU A 22 3.02 -5.10 6.64
N VAL A 23 2.78 -6.06 5.74
CA VAL A 23 3.82 -6.67 4.91
C VAL A 23 4.53 -5.59 4.09
N THR A 24 3.79 -4.70 3.44
CA THR A 24 4.38 -3.60 2.66
C THR A 24 5.24 -2.67 3.52
N LEU A 25 4.75 -2.28 4.70
CA LEU A 25 5.51 -1.43 5.62
C LEU A 25 6.79 -2.11 6.13
N SER A 26 6.73 -3.41 6.42
CA SER A 26 7.92 -4.17 6.86
C SER A 26 8.97 -4.28 5.76
N VAL A 27 8.57 -4.55 4.50
CA VAL A 27 9.46 -4.59 3.34
C VAL A 27 10.12 -3.23 3.14
N MET A 28 9.34 -2.14 3.20
CA MET A 28 9.87 -0.77 3.06
C MET A 28 10.81 -0.41 4.21
N LYS A 29 10.55 -0.87 5.44
CA LYS A 29 11.37 -0.58 6.62
C LYS A 29 12.74 -1.28 6.58
N HIS A 30 12.78 -2.53 6.14
CA HIS A 30 13.98 -3.37 6.21
C HIS A 30 14.81 -3.36 4.92
N TYR A 31 14.20 -3.02 3.78
CA TYR A 31 14.82 -2.87 2.45
C TYR A 31 15.86 -3.98 2.15
N GLN A 32 15.41 -5.24 2.24
CA GLN A 32 16.22 -6.43 1.94
C GLN A 32 15.78 -7.05 0.61
N THR A 33 16.43 -8.16 0.23
CA THR A 33 16.02 -8.95 -0.94
C THR A 33 14.59 -9.47 -0.81
N TRP A 34 13.90 -9.57 -1.95
CA TRP A 34 12.55 -10.11 -2.03
C TRP A 34 12.49 -11.55 -1.52
N GLU A 35 13.54 -12.33 -1.75
CA GLU A 35 13.67 -13.72 -1.32
C GLU A 35 13.67 -13.83 0.21
N LYS A 36 14.37 -12.93 0.91
CA LYS A 36 14.40 -12.94 2.38
C LYS A 36 13.01 -12.68 2.95
N HIS A 37 12.35 -11.62 2.48
CA HIS A 37 11.00 -11.28 2.91
C HIS A 37 9.95 -12.32 2.47
N ALA A 38 10.15 -12.97 1.32
CA ALA A 38 9.31 -14.06 0.86
C ALA A 38 9.32 -15.25 1.83
N VAL A 39 10.51 -15.60 2.34
CA VAL A 39 10.67 -16.63 3.39
C VAL A 39 9.99 -16.18 4.68
N ASP A 40 10.22 -14.94 5.13
CA ASP A 40 9.64 -14.40 6.38
C ASP A 40 8.09 -14.44 6.37
N PHE A 41 7.47 -14.15 5.22
CA PHE A 41 6.01 -14.11 5.07
C PHE A 41 5.40 -15.39 4.51
N GLY A 42 6.21 -16.41 4.22
CA GLY A 42 5.73 -17.66 3.60
C GLY A 42 5.10 -17.45 2.21
N LEU A 43 5.49 -16.39 1.50
CA LEU A 43 5.01 -16.06 0.17
C LEU A 43 6.09 -16.36 -0.87
N LYS A 44 5.69 -16.51 -2.14
CA LYS A 44 6.67 -16.51 -3.23
C LYS A 44 7.14 -15.07 -3.47
N ALA A 45 8.44 -14.85 -3.69
CA ALA A 45 9.01 -13.55 -4.03
C ALA A 45 8.21 -12.76 -5.11
N PRO A 46 7.85 -13.35 -6.27
CA PRO A 46 7.05 -12.62 -7.28
C PRO A 46 5.61 -12.30 -6.84
N THR A 47 5.08 -13.00 -5.82
CA THR A 47 3.76 -12.70 -5.26
C THR A 47 3.85 -11.57 -4.24
N LEU A 48 4.90 -11.59 -3.41
CA LEU A 48 5.21 -10.53 -2.47
C LEU A 48 5.44 -9.20 -3.18
N GLU A 49 6.27 -9.19 -4.22
CA GLU A 49 6.54 -8.00 -5.03
C GLU A 49 5.24 -7.41 -5.61
N LYS A 50 4.41 -8.23 -6.26
CA LYS A 50 3.11 -7.81 -6.81
C LYS A 50 2.18 -7.25 -5.73
N LEU A 51 2.18 -7.82 -4.53
CA LEU A 51 1.39 -7.34 -3.41
C LEU A 51 1.88 -5.96 -2.97
N VAL A 52 3.19 -5.82 -2.74
CA VAL A 52 3.81 -4.56 -2.29
C VAL A 52 3.60 -3.44 -3.30
N VAL A 53 3.79 -3.70 -4.59
CA VAL A 53 3.56 -2.70 -5.65
C VAL A 53 2.10 -2.25 -5.69
N LYS A 54 1.14 -3.17 -5.56
CA LYS A 54 -0.29 -2.82 -5.53
C LYS A 54 -0.65 -1.97 -4.32
N VAL A 55 -0.16 -2.32 -3.14
CA VAL A 55 -0.40 -1.55 -1.91
C VAL A 55 0.24 -0.16 -2.03
N ALA A 56 1.49 -0.10 -2.51
CA ALA A 56 2.20 1.16 -2.71
C ALA A 56 1.45 2.10 -3.68
N ALA A 57 0.89 1.57 -4.78
CA ALA A 57 0.10 2.37 -5.72
C ALA A 57 -1.16 2.98 -5.07
N VAL A 58 -1.87 2.20 -4.25
CA VAL A 58 -3.06 2.68 -3.52
C VAL A 58 -2.67 3.73 -2.48
N CYS A 59 -1.65 3.44 -1.67
CA CYS A 59 -1.16 4.36 -0.65
C CYS A 59 -0.62 5.66 -1.25
N SER A 60 0.15 5.58 -2.35
CA SER A 60 0.72 6.74 -3.03
C SER A 60 -0.36 7.72 -3.47
N LYS A 61 -1.44 7.24 -4.09
CA LYS A 61 -2.58 8.09 -4.48
C LYS A 61 -3.22 8.79 -3.28
N LEU A 62 -3.53 8.03 -2.23
CA LEU A 62 -4.15 8.57 -1.02
C LEU A 62 -3.25 9.60 -0.33
N LEU A 63 -1.96 9.30 -0.18
CA LEU A 63 -0.99 10.21 0.44
C LEU A 63 -0.80 11.48 -0.40
N HIS A 64 -0.76 11.36 -1.72
CA HIS A 64 -0.66 12.51 -2.61
C HIS A 64 -1.88 13.43 -2.47
N ASP A 65 -3.10 12.87 -2.47
CA ASP A 65 -4.32 13.64 -2.31
C ASP A 65 -4.41 14.30 -0.93
N CYS A 66 -3.96 13.62 0.13
CA CYS A 66 -4.00 14.16 1.49
C CYS A 66 -2.92 15.20 1.80
N PHE A 67 -1.70 15.00 1.28
CA PHE A 67 -0.52 15.76 1.72
C PHE A 67 0.10 16.64 0.63
N VAL A 68 -0.04 16.28 -0.63
CA VAL A 68 0.60 16.98 -1.76
C VAL A 68 -0.39 17.90 -2.49
N SER A 69 -1.70 17.68 -2.36
CA SER A 69 -2.71 18.59 -2.88
C SER A 69 -2.47 20.02 -2.37
N LEU A 70 -2.09 20.90 -3.29
CA LEU A 70 -1.79 22.30 -3.00
C LEU A 70 -3.00 22.96 -2.34
N PRO A 71 -2.88 23.52 -1.12
CA PRO A 71 -3.98 24.26 -0.53
C PRO A 71 -4.30 25.46 -1.41
N ARG A 72 -5.55 25.57 -1.88
CA ARG A 72 -5.99 26.82 -2.52
C ARG A 72 -5.90 27.94 -1.49
N MET A 73 -5.43 29.11 -1.90
CA MET A 73 -5.25 30.24 -0.98
C MET A 73 -6.54 30.68 -0.30
N THR A 74 -7.68 30.49 -0.95
CA THR A 74 -9.01 30.71 -0.36
C THR A 74 -9.24 29.80 0.86
N THR A 75 -8.82 28.54 0.78
CA THR A 75 -8.87 27.56 1.87
C THR A 75 -7.86 27.83 2.98
N LEU A 76 -6.71 28.46 2.66
CA LEU A 76 -5.74 28.91 3.65
C LEU A 76 -6.21 30.17 4.39
N ARG A 77 -6.81 31.14 3.67
CA ARG A 77 -7.42 32.35 4.23
C ARG A 77 -8.56 32.00 5.20
N SER A 78 -9.44 31.07 4.84
CA SER A 78 -10.53 30.64 5.73
C SER A 78 -10.05 29.90 7.00
N LYS A 79 -8.86 29.30 6.96
CA LYS A 79 -8.22 28.62 8.10
C LYS A 79 -7.24 29.51 8.87
N CYS A 80 -7.20 30.81 8.60
CA CYS A 80 -6.26 31.78 9.19
C CYS A 80 -4.79 31.37 9.12
N LYS A 81 -4.40 30.57 8.12
CA LYS A 81 -3.00 30.19 7.85
C LYS A 81 -2.49 30.92 6.62
N VAL A 82 -2.47 32.25 6.70
CA VAL A 82 -1.97 33.11 5.63
C VAL A 82 -0.45 33.18 5.73
N PHE A 83 0.26 33.12 4.60
CA PHE A 83 1.69 33.37 4.60
C PHE A 83 1.95 34.84 4.97
N THR A 84 2.95 35.07 5.83
CA THR A 84 3.31 36.40 6.36
C THR A 84 3.59 37.47 5.29
N HIS A 85 3.88 37.06 4.06
CA HIS A 85 4.20 37.96 2.93
C HIS A 85 3.36 37.70 1.67
N TYR A 86 2.11 37.26 1.83
CA TYR A 86 1.19 37.18 0.69
C TYR A 86 0.47 38.54 0.49
N PRO A 87 0.35 39.08 -0.74
CA PRO A 87 -0.36 40.34 -0.99
C PRO A 87 -1.87 40.30 -0.64
#